data_AF-A0A1Y3MLU4-F1
#
_entry.id   AF-A0A1Y3MLU4-F1
#
_cell.length_a   1.000
_cell.length_b   1.000
_cell.length_c   1.000
_cell.angle_alpha   90.00
_cell.angle_beta   90.00
_cell.angle_gamma   90.00
#
_symmetry.space_group_name_H-M   'P 1'
#
loop_
_entity.id
_entity.type
_entity.pdbx_description
1 polymer ?
#
loop_
_entity_poly.entity_id
_entity_poly.type
_entity_poly.pdbx_seq_one_letter_code
_entity_poly.pdbx_strand_id
1 'polypeptide(L)'
;MVFNFKNIISKIGLLSLLVNSTITTYALGATYKPEKMVESYNYLLNPYIGWYYGPGLVRLSDNVERECTYYDTFNYEYGLQYLGIVLEEYHDRDISEKALTSLKNILNEVRKRKQTRDPHTQLIINFYYDNNENCKTSSSNKYFHVNVKRNRQTKTYKMKINGKEISTNECYKKVKPSDDSSCTIENTVNIEPKSIDQILRHVEQIAKIINEYKDIIYIARGVLIGPWGEMHTSKYSNLDSMTKIMKKMHKLIDPSIYLSVRTSEQRRGILNKIKEENLSMAEQLNKRLGHFNDGLFDRETDSGTYTASKYAVNIKDYPYGFVRLHREDEEKYQNEVSLTVPNGGESVYNDESTYRKFDISDKHSRIIRLSYLNSRHNTKVYDYWKTNKSSIGNW
;
A
#
# COMPACT_ATOMS: atom_id res chain seq x y z
N MET A 1 -0.47 -29.77 7.77
CA MET A 1 -1.16 -30.54 6.72
C MET A 1 -0.16 -30.73 5.58
N VAL A 2 0.33 -31.95 5.38
CA VAL A 2 1.38 -32.29 4.40
C VAL A 2 0.73 -32.39 3.02
N PHE A 3 1.11 -31.53 2.08
CA PHE A 3 0.63 -31.63 0.69
C PHE A 3 1.52 -32.62 -0.09
N ASN A 4 0.90 -33.72 -0.49
CA ASN A 4 1.51 -34.82 -1.23
C ASN A 4 1.31 -34.60 -2.74
N PHE A 5 2.38 -34.28 -3.46
CA PHE A 5 2.41 -34.11 -4.92
C PHE A 5 2.51 -35.47 -5.63
N LYS A 6 1.40 -36.21 -5.76
CA LYS A 6 1.41 -37.48 -6.51
C LYS A 6 0.40 -37.67 -7.65
N ASN A 7 -0.48 -36.70 -7.97
CA ASN A 7 -1.55 -36.94 -8.94
C ASN A 7 -1.62 -35.96 -10.13
N ILE A 8 -0.51 -35.70 -10.81
CA ILE A 8 -0.53 -35.01 -12.12
C ILE A 8 0.30 -35.79 -13.16
N ILE A 9 0.02 -37.09 -13.32
CA ILE A 9 0.33 -37.83 -14.55
C ILE A 9 -0.78 -38.86 -14.75
N SER A 10 -1.93 -38.48 -15.31
CA SER A 10 -2.93 -39.49 -15.71
C SER A 10 -3.87 -39.12 -16.87
N LYS A 11 -3.62 -38.04 -17.63
CA LYS A 11 -4.50 -37.71 -18.78
C LYS A 11 -3.77 -37.06 -19.94
N ILE A 12 -2.87 -37.78 -20.60
CA ILE A 12 -2.56 -37.55 -22.02
C ILE A 12 -2.32 -38.92 -22.68
N GLY A 13 -3.18 -39.27 -23.64
CA GLY A 13 -2.80 -40.07 -24.82
C GLY A 13 -2.96 -41.58 -24.77
N LEU A 14 -4.19 -42.09 -24.84
CA LEU A 14 -4.46 -43.36 -25.54
C LEU A 14 -4.37 -43.07 -27.04
N LEU A 15 -3.35 -43.58 -27.74
CA LEU A 15 -3.48 -43.88 -29.16
C LEU A 15 -2.47 -44.97 -29.60
N SER A 16 -3.04 -46.14 -29.90
CA SER A 16 -2.57 -47.18 -30.83
C SER A 16 -1.46 -48.17 -30.44
N LEU A 17 -1.81 -49.43 -30.76
CA LEU A 17 -0.98 -50.60 -31.11
C LEU A 17 -0.54 -51.56 -29.99
N LEU A 18 -1.44 -52.51 -29.75
CA LEU A 18 -1.14 -53.87 -29.31
C LEU A 18 -0.15 -54.54 -30.29
N VAL A 19 1.12 -54.59 -29.91
CA VAL A 19 2.06 -55.60 -30.39
C VAL A 19 2.76 -56.18 -29.16
N ASN A 20 2.42 -57.43 -28.82
CA ASN A 20 3.09 -58.21 -27.79
C ASN A 20 4.57 -58.36 -28.13
N SER A 21 5.45 -57.69 -27.40
CA SER A 21 6.81 -58.18 -27.12
C SER A 21 7.41 -57.41 -25.94
N THR A 22 7.69 -58.13 -24.86
CA THR A 22 8.73 -57.85 -23.85
C THR A 22 9.07 -56.37 -23.61
N ILE A 23 8.32 -55.72 -22.71
CA ILE A 23 8.79 -54.49 -22.05
C ILE A 23 9.92 -54.91 -21.10
N THR A 24 11.14 -54.88 -21.61
CA THR A 24 12.33 -54.79 -20.76
C THR A 24 12.33 -53.37 -20.23
N THR A 25 11.99 -53.21 -18.96
CA THR A 25 11.95 -51.93 -18.25
C THR A 25 13.35 -51.31 -18.23
N TYR A 26 13.61 -50.38 -19.15
CA TYR A 26 14.66 -49.39 -18.94
C TYR A 26 14.20 -48.47 -17.81
N ALA A 27 14.54 -48.84 -16.58
CA ALA A 27 14.49 -47.94 -15.44
C ALA A 27 15.47 -46.79 -15.71
N LEU A 28 14.98 -45.71 -16.33
CA LEU A 28 15.64 -44.42 -16.33
C LEU A 28 15.70 -43.96 -14.87
N GLY A 29 16.80 -44.28 -14.21
CA GLY A 29 17.11 -43.86 -12.85
C GLY A 29 17.30 -42.35 -12.82
N ALA A 30 16.20 -41.60 -12.69
CA ALA A 30 16.27 -40.18 -12.39
C ALA A 30 16.88 -40.03 -10.99
N THR A 31 18.12 -39.56 -10.95
CA THR A 31 18.84 -39.26 -9.70
C THR A 31 18.47 -37.84 -9.27
N TYR A 32 17.71 -37.73 -8.18
CA TYR A 32 17.47 -36.44 -7.53
C TYR A 32 18.69 -36.07 -6.70
N LYS A 33 19.33 -34.96 -7.05
CA LYS A 33 20.33 -34.30 -6.21
C LYS A 33 19.67 -33.05 -5.61
N PRO A 34 19.38 -33.00 -4.30
CA PRO A 34 18.89 -31.78 -3.68
C PRO A 34 19.95 -30.70 -3.81
N GLU A 35 19.59 -29.59 -4.44
CA GLU A 35 20.42 -28.39 -4.43
C GLU A 35 20.45 -27.85 -3.00
N LYS A 36 21.65 -27.56 -2.48
CA LYS A 36 21.78 -26.97 -1.15
C LYS A 36 21.39 -25.50 -1.25
N MET A 37 20.14 -25.18 -0.91
CA MET A 37 19.72 -23.79 -0.76
C MET A 37 20.29 -23.22 0.53
N VAL A 38 21.08 -22.16 0.42
CA VAL A 38 21.60 -21.39 1.54
C VAL A 38 20.83 -20.08 1.58
N GLU A 39 20.37 -19.66 2.76
CA GLU A 39 19.78 -18.33 2.92
C GLU A 39 20.81 -17.28 2.49
N SER A 40 20.37 -16.38 1.60
CA SER A 40 21.16 -15.27 1.14
C SER A 40 20.58 -13.98 1.68
N TYR A 41 21.45 -13.09 2.14
CA TYR A 41 21.11 -11.72 2.51
C TYR A 41 21.39 -10.73 1.37
N ASN A 42 21.78 -11.21 0.19
CA ASN A 42 21.98 -10.35 -0.98
C ASN A 42 20.66 -9.74 -1.41
N TYR A 43 20.72 -8.51 -1.92
CA TYR A 43 19.54 -7.80 -2.42
C TYR A 43 18.87 -8.64 -3.52
N LEU A 44 17.63 -9.03 -3.26
CA LEU A 44 16.81 -9.70 -4.26
C LEU A 44 16.28 -8.60 -5.16
N LEU A 45 16.79 -8.54 -6.41
CA LEU A 45 16.27 -7.64 -7.43
C LEU A 45 14.89 -8.15 -7.88
N ASN A 46 13.90 -7.96 -7.02
CA ASN A 46 12.50 -8.26 -7.30
C ASN A 46 11.69 -6.96 -7.18
N PRO A 47 11.10 -6.48 -8.28
CA PRO A 47 10.36 -5.21 -8.32
C PRO A 47 9.12 -5.15 -7.42
N TYR A 48 8.66 -6.30 -6.90
CA TYR A 48 7.38 -6.43 -6.20
C TYR A 48 7.51 -6.78 -4.71
N ILE A 49 8.73 -7.01 -4.21
CA ILE A 49 8.98 -7.35 -2.80
C ILE A 49 10.18 -6.60 -2.25
N GLY A 50 10.27 -6.52 -0.92
CA GLY A 50 11.38 -5.90 -0.19
C GLY A 50 11.04 -4.51 0.32
N TRP A 51 12.06 -3.66 0.43
CA TRP A 51 11.88 -2.30 0.90
C TRP A 51 11.17 -1.46 -0.15
N TYR A 52 10.20 -0.68 0.30
CA TYR A 52 9.69 0.41 -0.53
C TYR A 52 10.13 1.76 0.00
N TYR A 53 10.31 2.68 -0.93
CA TYR A 53 10.76 4.04 -0.69
C TYR A 53 9.87 5.02 -1.41
N GLY A 54 9.76 6.25 -0.96
CA GLY A 54 9.03 7.22 -1.77
C GLY A 54 8.93 8.58 -1.13
N PRO A 55 8.56 9.58 -1.94
CA PRO A 55 8.17 10.85 -1.39
C PRO A 55 6.93 10.63 -0.52
N GLY A 56 7.00 11.09 0.73
CA GLY A 56 5.94 10.83 1.70
C GLY A 56 4.57 11.36 1.24
N LEU A 57 4.54 12.51 0.56
CA LEU A 57 3.31 13.04 -0.04
C LEU A 57 3.56 13.98 -1.23
N VAL A 58 2.56 14.08 -2.11
CA VAL A 58 2.35 15.15 -3.07
C VAL A 58 0.93 15.68 -2.91
N ARG A 59 0.77 17.02 -2.87
CA ARG A 59 -0.56 17.65 -2.87
C ARG A 59 -0.99 17.98 -4.29
N LEU A 60 -2.19 17.55 -4.67
CA LEU A 60 -2.81 18.07 -5.88
C LEU A 60 -3.43 19.45 -5.58
N SER A 61 -3.19 20.40 -6.46
CA SER A 61 -3.70 21.76 -6.34
C SER A 61 -3.89 22.39 -7.72
N ASP A 62 -4.83 23.31 -7.82
CA ASP A 62 -4.99 24.17 -8.99
C ASP A 62 -3.83 25.16 -9.12
N ASN A 63 -2.95 25.25 -8.13
CA ASN A 63 -1.72 26.04 -8.14
C ASN A 63 -0.48 25.17 -7.90
N VAL A 64 -0.40 24.00 -8.57
CA VAL A 64 0.69 23.04 -8.43
C VAL A 64 2.08 23.68 -8.50
N GLU A 65 2.27 24.70 -9.36
CA GLU A 65 3.51 25.48 -9.53
C GLU A 65 4.00 26.18 -8.26
N ARG A 66 3.15 26.26 -7.25
CA ARG A 66 3.44 26.83 -5.94
C ARG A 66 3.41 25.78 -4.83
N GLU A 67 3.24 24.49 -5.10
CA GLU A 67 3.22 23.47 -4.06
C GLU A 67 4.64 23.10 -3.60
N CYS A 68 4.95 23.31 -2.31
CA CYS A 68 6.25 22.93 -1.76
C CYS A 68 6.47 21.41 -1.73
N THR A 69 5.49 20.58 -2.06
CA THR A 69 5.62 19.11 -2.02
C THR A 69 6.13 18.53 -3.34
N TYR A 70 6.34 19.36 -4.37
CA TYR A 70 6.72 18.94 -5.71
C TYR A 70 8.24 19.02 -5.93
N TYR A 71 9.01 18.04 -5.43
CA TYR A 71 10.49 18.03 -5.51
C TYR A 71 11.05 16.67 -5.94
N ASP A 72 11.97 16.63 -6.92
CA ASP A 72 12.85 15.50 -7.34
C ASP A 72 12.35 14.08 -6.96
N THR A 73 11.07 13.79 -7.23
CA THR A 73 10.25 12.90 -6.38
C THR A 73 10.54 11.42 -6.51
N PHE A 74 11.54 11.03 -7.27
CA PHE A 74 11.87 9.61 -7.40
C PHE A 74 13.36 9.38 -7.38
N ASN A 75 14.17 10.21 -6.72
CA ASN A 75 15.60 9.94 -6.53
C ASN A 75 15.93 8.96 -5.38
N TYR A 76 15.03 7.99 -5.17
CA TYR A 76 15.18 6.95 -4.16
C TYR A 76 15.85 5.70 -4.73
N GLU A 77 16.05 4.72 -3.86
CA GLU A 77 16.65 3.44 -4.19
C GLU A 77 15.84 2.66 -5.25
N TYR A 78 16.45 1.59 -5.76
CA TYR A 78 15.88 0.74 -6.80
C TYR A 78 14.62 -0.01 -6.30
N GLY A 79 13.75 -0.42 -7.23
CA GLY A 79 12.60 -1.26 -6.95
C GLY A 79 11.34 -0.51 -6.56
N LEU A 80 10.67 -0.98 -5.52
CA LEU A 80 9.31 -0.56 -5.16
C LEU A 80 9.28 0.86 -4.59
N GLN A 81 8.40 1.69 -5.16
CA GLN A 81 8.22 3.07 -4.79
C GLN A 81 6.86 3.30 -4.11
N TYR A 82 6.72 4.36 -3.31
CA TYR A 82 5.46 4.79 -2.71
C TYR A 82 5.14 6.24 -3.10
N LEU A 83 3.87 6.54 -3.35
CA LEU A 83 3.40 7.90 -3.61
C LEU A 83 2.05 8.14 -2.92
N GLY A 84 2.06 8.93 -1.86
CA GLY A 84 0.86 9.47 -1.23
C GLY A 84 0.39 10.74 -1.93
N ILE A 85 -0.90 10.83 -2.25
CA ILE A 85 -1.50 11.94 -2.98
C ILE A 85 -2.63 12.56 -2.17
N VAL A 86 -2.47 13.84 -1.83
CA VAL A 86 -3.42 14.59 -1.01
C VAL A 86 -4.45 15.31 -1.89
N LEU A 87 -5.73 15.08 -1.61
CA LEU A 87 -6.89 15.59 -2.34
C LEU A 87 -7.70 16.65 -1.57
N GLU A 88 -7.18 17.14 -0.45
CA GLU A 88 -7.80 18.12 0.44
C GLU A 88 -8.50 19.29 -0.28
N GLU A 89 -7.84 19.91 -1.27
CA GLU A 89 -8.37 21.06 -2.01
C GLU A 89 -9.69 20.75 -2.72
N TYR A 90 -9.92 19.47 -3.05
CA TYR A 90 -11.06 18.96 -3.80
C TYR A 90 -12.08 18.25 -2.91
N HIS A 91 -11.97 18.30 -1.57
CA HIS A 91 -12.90 17.59 -0.70
C HIS A 91 -14.39 17.90 -0.96
N ASP A 92 -14.72 19.06 -1.54
CA ASP A 92 -16.08 19.55 -1.77
C ASP A 92 -16.45 19.68 -3.25
N ARG A 93 -15.56 19.33 -4.18
CA ARG A 93 -15.75 19.48 -5.63
C ARG A 93 -14.93 18.48 -6.41
N ASP A 94 -15.23 18.30 -7.67
CA ASP A 94 -14.45 17.41 -8.53
C ASP A 94 -13.00 17.89 -8.69
N ILE A 95 -12.07 16.93 -8.84
CA ILE A 95 -10.66 17.23 -9.09
C ILE A 95 -10.57 17.96 -10.43
N SER A 96 -9.91 19.12 -10.46
CA SER A 96 -9.83 19.91 -11.68
C SER A 96 -8.97 19.23 -12.76
N GLU A 97 -9.20 19.59 -14.02
CA GLU A 97 -8.35 19.16 -15.13
C GLU A 97 -6.87 19.55 -14.94
N LYS A 98 -6.60 20.70 -14.30
CA LYS A 98 -5.24 21.15 -14.00
C LYS A 98 -4.55 20.23 -12.99
N ALA A 99 -5.25 19.79 -11.94
CA ALA A 99 -4.72 18.83 -10.98
C ALA A 99 -4.59 17.42 -11.57
N LEU A 100 -5.56 16.95 -12.37
CA LEU A 100 -5.46 15.66 -13.05
C LEU A 100 -4.29 15.63 -14.04
N THR A 101 -4.04 16.73 -14.75
CA THR A 101 -2.86 16.89 -15.61
C THR A 101 -1.57 16.83 -14.77
N SER A 102 -1.56 17.44 -13.59
CA SER A 102 -0.42 17.38 -12.67
C SER A 102 -0.14 15.97 -12.17
N LEU A 103 -1.18 15.18 -11.88
CA LEU A 103 -1.07 13.76 -11.55
C LEU A 103 -0.45 12.96 -12.70
N LYS A 104 -0.92 13.16 -13.95
CA LYS A 104 -0.32 12.55 -15.14
C LYS A 104 1.17 12.85 -15.24
N ASN A 105 1.57 14.10 -14.99
CA ASN A 105 2.97 14.51 -15.09
C ASN A 105 3.85 13.81 -14.05
N ILE A 106 3.35 13.65 -12.82
CA ILE A 106 4.07 12.90 -11.77
C ILE A 106 4.27 11.44 -12.20
N LEU A 107 3.21 10.78 -12.70
CA LEU A 107 3.27 9.39 -13.13
C LEU A 107 4.16 9.18 -14.36
N ASN A 108 4.21 10.16 -15.27
CA ASN A 108 5.16 10.18 -16.38
C ASN A 108 6.61 10.20 -15.92
N GLU A 109 6.95 10.95 -14.87
CA GLU A 109 8.30 10.95 -14.30
C GLU A 109 8.65 9.58 -13.65
N VAL A 110 7.68 8.92 -13.00
CA VAL A 110 7.87 7.54 -12.49
C VAL A 110 8.12 6.56 -13.63
N ARG A 111 7.32 6.62 -14.70
CA ARG A 111 7.49 5.76 -15.87
C ARG A 111 8.84 6.03 -16.57
N LYS A 112 9.24 7.30 -16.69
CA LYS A 112 10.55 7.67 -17.22
C LYS A 112 11.68 7.13 -16.36
N ARG A 113 11.55 7.16 -15.03
CA ARG A 113 12.50 6.52 -14.11
C ARG A 113 12.64 5.03 -14.43
N LYS A 114 11.51 4.33 -14.67
CA LYS A 114 11.53 2.91 -15.05
C LYS A 114 12.34 2.67 -16.32
N GLN A 115 12.16 3.52 -17.32
CA GLN A 115 12.82 3.39 -18.63
C GLN A 115 14.30 3.76 -18.61
N THR A 116 14.69 4.76 -17.82
CA THR A 116 16.02 5.40 -17.93
C THR A 116 16.98 5.08 -16.79
N ARG A 117 16.48 4.62 -15.64
CA ARG A 117 17.30 4.40 -14.44
C ARG A 117 17.12 3.05 -13.79
N ASP A 118 15.89 2.55 -13.70
CA ASP A 118 15.61 1.31 -12.96
C ASP A 118 14.46 0.55 -13.61
N PRO A 119 14.75 -0.47 -14.42
CA PRO A 119 13.71 -1.26 -15.08
C PRO A 119 12.77 -1.98 -14.09
N HIS A 120 13.15 -2.08 -12.81
CA HIS A 120 12.36 -2.71 -11.74
C HIS A 120 11.47 -1.71 -10.98
N THR A 121 11.38 -0.44 -11.40
CA THR A 121 10.49 0.51 -10.74
C THR A 121 9.03 0.05 -10.82
N GLN A 122 8.41 -0.03 -9.64
CA GLN A 122 6.98 -0.27 -9.42
C GLN A 122 6.45 0.72 -8.38
N LEU A 123 5.15 0.98 -8.37
CA LEU A 123 4.55 2.02 -7.55
C LEU A 123 3.38 1.49 -6.69
N ILE A 124 3.47 1.71 -5.39
CA ILE A 124 2.34 1.76 -4.47
C ILE A 124 1.82 3.20 -4.49
N ILE A 125 0.60 3.40 -4.95
CA ILE A 125 -0.05 4.71 -4.99
C ILE A 125 -1.17 4.75 -3.96
N ASN A 126 -1.27 5.85 -3.22
CA ASN A 126 -2.29 6.05 -2.19
C ASN A 126 -2.89 7.44 -2.33
N PHE A 127 -4.21 7.54 -2.26
CA PHE A 127 -4.93 8.80 -2.33
C PHE A 127 -5.64 9.03 -1.01
N TYR A 128 -5.69 10.27 -0.51
CA TYR A 128 -6.40 10.61 0.72
C TYR A 128 -6.62 12.12 0.84
N TYR A 129 -7.55 12.54 1.70
CA TYR A 129 -7.84 13.96 1.93
C TYR A 129 -7.00 14.53 3.06
N ASP A 130 -6.86 13.76 4.14
CA ASP A 130 -6.24 14.19 5.37
C ASP A 130 -4.88 13.52 5.56
N ASN A 131 -3.85 14.31 5.83
CA ASN A 131 -2.52 13.84 6.20
C ASN A 131 -2.14 14.16 7.66
N ASN A 132 -3.15 14.38 8.50
CA ASN A 132 -3.08 14.80 9.90
C ASN A 132 -2.22 16.05 10.15
N GLU A 133 -2.12 16.93 9.14
CA GLU A 133 -1.37 18.19 9.21
C GLU A 133 -2.28 19.40 8.92
N ASN A 134 -3.61 19.24 8.91
CA ASN A 134 -4.56 20.30 8.54
C ASN A 134 -4.71 21.29 9.68
N CYS A 135 -3.85 22.28 9.70
CA CYS A 135 -3.75 23.26 10.77
C CYS A 135 -4.62 24.49 10.52
N LYS A 136 -5.68 24.66 11.32
CA LYS A 136 -6.50 25.87 11.28
C LYS A 136 -5.86 26.97 12.12
N THR A 137 -5.61 28.13 11.50
CA THR A 137 -5.06 29.33 12.15
C THR A 137 -6.14 30.42 12.26
N SER A 138 -5.94 31.39 13.16
CA SER A 138 -6.84 32.54 13.34
C SER A 138 -6.76 33.57 12.20
N SER A 139 -5.66 33.57 11.44
CA SER A 139 -5.49 34.39 10.23
C SER A 139 -6.20 33.77 9.03
N SER A 140 -6.59 34.60 8.05
CA SER A 140 -7.33 34.28 6.82
C SER A 140 -6.58 33.41 5.81
N ASN A 141 -5.83 32.43 6.30
CA ASN A 141 -5.07 31.49 5.48
C ASN A 141 -6.02 30.62 4.67
N LYS A 142 -5.86 30.64 3.34
CA LYS A 142 -6.61 29.81 2.41
C LYS A 142 -6.15 28.35 2.60
N TYR A 143 -7.06 27.45 2.98
CA TYR A 143 -6.85 26.00 3.03
C TYR A 143 -5.71 25.46 3.94
N PHE A 144 -5.46 26.05 5.12
CA PHE A 144 -4.42 25.57 6.05
C PHE A 144 -2.96 25.83 5.58
N HIS A 145 -2.75 26.63 4.53
CA HIS A 145 -1.43 26.93 3.97
C HIS A 145 -0.99 28.38 4.19
N VAL A 146 0.33 28.55 4.26
CA VAL A 146 0.99 29.87 4.24
C VAL A 146 1.97 29.95 3.07
N ASN A 147 2.06 31.13 2.46
CA ASN A 147 3.11 31.41 1.50
C ASN A 147 4.43 31.60 2.25
N VAL A 148 5.46 30.84 1.89
CA VAL A 148 6.79 30.98 2.46
C VAL A 148 7.82 31.36 1.41
N LYS A 149 8.64 32.36 1.75
CA LYS A 149 9.92 32.65 1.08
C LYS A 149 10.98 31.75 1.72
N ARG A 150 11.64 30.89 0.94
CA ARG A 150 12.75 30.06 1.48
C ARG A 150 14.09 30.77 1.36
N ASN A 151 14.84 30.80 2.48
CA ASN A 151 16.10 31.54 2.59
C ASN A 151 17.24 30.83 1.84
N ARG A 152 18.05 31.61 1.10
CA ARG A 152 19.10 31.13 0.18
C ARG A 152 20.28 30.54 0.97
N GLN A 153 20.63 29.28 0.67
CA GLN A 153 22.03 28.86 0.53
C GLN A 153 22.21 27.58 -0.30
N THR A 154 21.24 26.67 -0.39
CA THR A 154 21.31 25.55 -1.36
C THR A 154 19.92 25.11 -1.83
N LYS A 155 19.75 25.03 -3.16
CA LYS A 155 18.64 24.43 -3.93
C LYS A 155 17.44 25.33 -4.21
N THR A 156 17.48 26.01 -5.36
CA THR A 156 16.27 26.31 -6.14
C THR A 156 15.50 25.02 -6.33
N TYR A 157 14.23 24.99 -5.92
CA TYR A 157 13.40 23.83 -6.17
C TYR A 157 13.04 23.74 -7.64
N LYS A 158 13.25 22.57 -8.21
CA LYS A 158 13.08 22.30 -9.64
C LYS A 158 11.86 21.42 -9.79
N MET A 159 10.72 22.04 -10.07
CA MET A 159 9.53 21.30 -10.47
C MET A 159 9.69 20.87 -11.92
N LYS A 160 9.54 19.60 -12.25
CA LYS A 160 9.48 19.16 -13.65
C LYS A 160 8.03 18.91 -14.05
N ILE A 161 7.49 19.78 -14.89
CA ILE A 161 6.16 19.64 -15.48
C ILE A 161 6.36 19.47 -16.98
N ASN A 162 5.96 18.32 -17.54
CA ASN A 162 6.16 17.98 -18.95
C ASN A 162 7.63 18.09 -19.40
N GLY A 163 8.57 17.67 -18.54
CA GLY A 163 10.00 17.79 -18.81
C GLY A 163 10.57 19.21 -18.72
N LYS A 164 9.74 20.24 -18.51
CA LYS A 164 10.18 21.61 -18.28
C LYS A 164 10.41 21.85 -16.79
N GLU A 165 11.58 22.35 -16.48
CA GLU A 165 11.92 22.77 -15.12
C GLU A 165 11.27 24.13 -14.82
N ILE A 166 10.54 24.21 -13.71
CA ILE A 166 9.99 25.43 -13.14
C ILE A 166 10.67 25.62 -11.78
N SER A 167 11.22 26.81 -11.58
CA SER A 167 11.84 27.21 -10.32
C SER A 167 11.09 28.36 -9.69
N THR A 168 10.74 28.23 -8.40
CA THR A 168 10.13 29.29 -7.62
C THR A 168 10.89 29.50 -6.30
N ASN A 169 10.93 30.75 -5.84
CA ASN A 169 11.46 31.13 -4.53
C ASN A 169 10.35 31.21 -3.46
N GLU A 170 9.09 31.04 -3.87
CA GLU A 170 7.89 31.08 -3.05
C GLU A 170 7.03 29.84 -3.28
N CYS A 171 6.59 29.20 -2.20
CA CYS A 171 5.67 28.06 -2.29
C CYS A 171 4.72 28.03 -1.09
N TYR A 172 3.59 27.36 -1.26
CA TYR A 172 2.62 27.05 -0.23
C TYR A 172 3.07 25.82 0.54
N LYS A 173 3.30 25.99 1.84
CA LYS A 173 3.47 24.89 2.79
C LYS A 173 2.28 24.88 3.74
N LYS A 174 1.95 23.69 4.28
CA LYS A 174 0.99 23.61 5.39
C LYS A 174 1.57 24.29 6.61
N VAL A 175 0.73 25.00 7.35
CA VAL A 175 1.08 25.47 8.69
C VAL A 175 1.21 24.25 9.59
N LYS A 176 2.23 24.23 10.44
CA LYS A 176 2.43 23.19 11.46
C LYS A 176 2.26 23.81 12.84
N PRO A 177 1.85 23.05 13.87
CA PRO A 177 1.84 23.55 15.24
C PRO A 177 3.20 24.07 15.71
N SER A 178 4.30 23.50 15.19
CA SER A 178 5.66 23.99 15.44
C SER A 178 5.96 25.35 14.82
N ASP A 179 5.21 25.73 13.77
CA ASP A 179 5.38 27.00 13.04
C ASP A 179 4.45 28.10 13.57
N ASP A 180 3.31 27.75 14.16
CA ASP A 180 2.31 28.67 14.72
C ASP A 180 1.61 28.04 15.93
N SER A 181 1.81 28.61 17.12
CA SER A 181 1.23 28.09 18.36
C SER A 181 -0.29 28.28 18.48
N SER A 182 -0.89 29.14 17.63
CA SER A 182 -2.36 29.29 17.56
C SER A 182 -3.02 28.23 16.68
N CYS A 183 -2.21 27.41 16.01
CA CYS A 183 -2.64 26.29 15.19
C CYS A 183 -3.44 25.25 16.00
N THR A 184 -4.65 24.95 15.55
CA THR A 184 -5.37 23.76 15.99
C THR A 184 -5.49 22.77 14.84
N ILE A 185 -5.07 21.52 15.05
CA ILE A 185 -5.22 20.46 14.05
C ILE A 185 -6.71 20.16 13.89
N GLU A 186 -7.20 20.28 12.66
CA GLU A 186 -8.57 19.97 12.28
C GLU A 186 -8.75 18.46 12.20
N ASN A 187 -9.89 17.98 12.71
CA ASN A 187 -10.20 16.55 12.67
C ASN A 187 -10.52 16.08 11.24
N THR A 188 -10.07 14.88 10.88
CA THR A 188 -10.36 14.21 9.60
C THR A 188 -11.81 14.31 9.16
N VAL A 189 -12.75 14.17 10.08
CA VAL A 189 -14.20 14.23 9.80
C VAL A 189 -14.62 15.54 9.10
N ASN A 190 -13.92 16.63 9.39
CA ASN A 190 -14.18 17.98 8.87
C ASN A 190 -13.41 18.27 7.56
N ILE A 191 -12.45 17.42 7.22
CA ILE A 191 -11.60 17.56 6.02
C ILE A 191 -12.10 16.69 4.88
N GLU A 192 -12.55 15.48 5.20
CA GLU A 192 -13.08 14.57 4.20
C GLU A 192 -14.39 15.08 3.60
N PRO A 193 -14.71 14.66 2.35
CA PRO A 193 -15.92 15.10 1.68
C PRO A 193 -17.19 14.97 2.52
N LYS A 194 -18.16 15.87 2.30
CA LYS A 194 -19.45 15.83 3.03
C LYS A 194 -20.30 14.62 2.67
N SER A 195 -20.18 14.13 1.43
CA SER A 195 -20.89 12.94 0.93
C SER A 195 -19.91 11.93 0.37
N ILE A 196 -20.24 10.64 0.56
CA ILE A 196 -19.53 9.53 -0.08
C ILE A 196 -19.57 9.64 -1.61
N ASP A 197 -20.58 10.28 -2.19
CA ASP A 197 -20.70 10.43 -3.65
C ASP A 197 -19.54 11.25 -4.24
N GLN A 198 -19.02 12.23 -3.50
CA GLN A 198 -17.83 12.97 -3.93
C GLN A 198 -16.59 12.06 -3.93
N ILE A 199 -16.45 11.17 -2.94
CA ILE A 199 -15.39 10.16 -2.91
C ILE A 199 -15.52 9.22 -4.11
N LEU A 200 -16.73 8.76 -4.43
CA LEU A 200 -16.99 7.90 -5.58
C LEU A 200 -16.68 8.61 -6.91
N ARG A 201 -16.97 9.91 -7.04
CA ARG A 201 -16.56 10.73 -8.19
C ARG A 201 -15.04 10.85 -8.30
N HIS A 202 -14.33 11.06 -7.20
CA HIS A 202 -12.87 11.08 -7.22
C HIS A 202 -12.28 9.74 -7.65
N VAL A 203 -12.85 8.60 -7.19
CA VAL A 203 -12.44 7.29 -7.69
C VAL A 203 -12.61 7.19 -9.22
N GLU A 204 -13.69 7.72 -9.80
CA GLU A 204 -13.86 7.76 -11.25
C GLU A 204 -12.80 8.61 -11.96
N GLN A 205 -12.54 9.81 -11.46
CA GLN A 205 -11.56 10.72 -12.06
C GLN A 205 -10.14 10.15 -11.97
N ILE A 206 -9.78 9.57 -10.82
CA ILE A 206 -8.45 8.98 -10.58
C ILE A 206 -8.26 7.70 -11.41
N ALA A 207 -9.27 6.81 -11.45
CA ALA A 207 -9.19 5.55 -12.18
C ALA A 207 -8.87 5.76 -13.68
N LYS A 208 -9.47 6.78 -14.30
CA LYS A 208 -9.16 7.17 -15.70
C LYS A 208 -7.67 7.40 -15.89
N ILE A 209 -7.02 8.07 -14.93
CA ILE A 209 -5.59 8.37 -15.00
C ILE A 209 -4.74 7.14 -14.69
N ILE A 210 -4.93 6.51 -13.53
CA ILE A 210 -4.00 5.46 -13.07
C ILE A 210 -4.02 4.22 -13.96
N ASN A 211 -5.13 3.94 -14.66
CA ASN A 211 -5.21 2.85 -15.62
C ASN A 211 -4.29 3.06 -16.83
N GLU A 212 -4.02 4.31 -17.21
CA GLU A 212 -3.02 4.62 -18.25
C GLU A 212 -1.61 4.20 -17.80
N TYR A 213 -1.37 3.97 -16.49
CA TYR A 213 -0.07 3.68 -15.86
C TYR A 213 0.03 2.30 -15.18
N LYS A 214 -0.82 1.35 -15.56
CA LYS A 214 -0.83 -0.02 -15.01
C LYS A 214 0.48 -0.81 -15.20
N ASP A 215 1.34 -0.40 -16.13
CA ASP A 215 2.68 -0.97 -16.35
C ASP A 215 3.68 -0.64 -15.22
N ILE A 216 3.41 0.40 -14.43
CA ILE A 216 4.26 0.84 -13.33
C ILE A 216 3.53 0.87 -11.98
N ILE A 217 2.20 0.85 -11.95
CA ILE A 217 1.43 0.84 -10.70
C ILE A 217 1.19 -0.60 -10.28
N TYR A 218 1.79 -0.99 -9.15
CA TYR A 218 1.64 -2.30 -8.56
C TYR A 218 0.42 -2.37 -7.64
N ILE A 219 0.26 -1.40 -6.74
CA ILE A 219 -0.82 -1.39 -5.73
C ILE A 219 -1.47 -0.01 -5.71
N ALA A 220 -2.80 0.06 -5.83
CA ALA A 220 -3.61 1.20 -5.43
C ALA A 220 -4.11 0.97 -3.99
N ARG A 221 -3.44 1.59 -3.03
CA ARG A 221 -3.71 1.45 -1.60
C ARG A 221 -4.93 2.27 -1.19
N GLY A 222 -5.69 1.69 -0.26
CA GLY A 222 -6.68 2.40 0.53
C GLY A 222 -7.98 2.68 -0.21
N VAL A 223 -8.97 3.22 0.49
CA VAL A 223 -10.26 3.66 -0.08
C VAL A 223 -10.45 5.18 0.03
N LEU A 224 -9.37 5.95 -0.12
CA LEU A 224 -9.32 7.42 -0.07
C LEU A 224 -9.57 8.07 1.29
N ILE A 225 -9.86 7.29 2.33
CA ILE A 225 -10.35 7.80 3.62
C ILE A 225 -9.38 7.53 4.78
N GLY A 226 -9.56 8.29 5.84
CA GLY A 226 -8.76 8.28 7.05
C GLY A 226 -7.50 9.16 6.91
N PRO A 227 -6.90 9.55 8.05
CA PRO A 227 -5.57 10.14 8.07
C PRO A 227 -4.59 9.29 7.26
N TRP A 228 -3.80 9.91 6.38
CA TRP A 228 -2.83 9.26 5.50
C TRP A 228 -3.41 8.11 4.64
N GLY A 229 -4.73 8.05 4.47
CA GLY A 229 -5.41 6.95 3.78
C GLY A 229 -5.42 5.63 4.57
N GLU A 230 -5.29 5.68 5.90
CA GLU A 230 -5.22 4.51 6.79
C GLU A 230 -6.60 3.93 7.15
N MET A 231 -7.69 4.50 6.63
CA MET A 231 -9.02 3.89 6.72
C MET A 231 -9.53 3.72 8.16
N HIS A 232 -9.12 4.61 9.06
CA HIS A 232 -9.66 4.76 10.42
C HIS A 232 -9.95 6.23 10.73
N THR A 233 -10.64 6.51 11.83
CA THR A 233 -10.98 7.88 12.27
C THR A 233 -11.74 8.69 11.21
N SER A 234 -12.41 8.00 10.28
CA SER A 234 -13.20 8.58 9.20
C SER A 234 -14.68 8.27 9.42
N LYS A 235 -15.57 9.20 9.07
CA LYS A 235 -17.02 8.93 9.02
C LYS A 235 -17.38 7.84 7.99
N TYR A 236 -16.46 7.52 7.09
CA TYR A 236 -16.60 6.51 6.04
C TYR A 236 -15.86 5.20 6.34
N SER A 237 -15.18 5.06 7.49
CA SER A 237 -14.50 3.81 7.86
C SER A 237 -15.45 2.71 8.37
N ASN A 238 -16.75 2.82 8.07
CA ASN A 238 -17.75 1.79 8.31
C ASN A 238 -17.85 0.82 7.12
N LEU A 239 -18.35 -0.39 7.38
CA LEU A 239 -18.43 -1.46 6.38
C LEU A 239 -19.17 -1.05 5.10
N ASP A 240 -20.30 -0.35 5.22
CA ASP A 240 -21.11 0.05 4.06
C ASP A 240 -20.37 1.01 3.14
N SER A 241 -19.75 2.02 3.73
CA SER A 241 -19.03 3.06 2.99
C SER A 241 -17.77 2.50 2.34
N MET A 242 -16.96 1.75 3.09
CA MET A 242 -15.77 1.08 2.54
C MET A 242 -16.14 0.09 1.43
N THR A 243 -17.24 -0.65 1.58
CA THR A 243 -17.70 -1.58 0.54
C THR A 243 -18.12 -0.84 -0.72
N LYS A 244 -18.86 0.27 -0.62
CA LYS A 244 -19.24 1.09 -1.78
C LYS A 244 -18.02 1.62 -2.53
N ILE A 245 -17.04 2.16 -1.80
CA ILE A 245 -15.81 2.70 -2.41
C ILE A 245 -14.98 1.57 -3.04
N MET A 246 -14.77 0.46 -2.33
CA MET A 246 -14.01 -0.69 -2.85
C MET A 246 -14.66 -1.32 -4.08
N LYS A 247 -15.99 -1.44 -4.12
CA LYS A 247 -16.71 -1.90 -5.33
C LYS A 247 -16.47 -0.96 -6.51
N LYS A 248 -16.47 0.36 -6.27
CA LYS A 248 -16.22 1.36 -7.31
C LYS A 248 -14.78 1.28 -7.83
N MET A 249 -13.81 1.18 -6.92
CA MET A 249 -12.40 0.98 -7.26
C MET A 249 -12.20 -0.31 -8.05
N HIS A 250 -12.73 -1.44 -7.58
CA HIS A 250 -12.62 -2.73 -8.27
C HIS A 250 -13.19 -2.72 -9.69
N LYS A 251 -14.32 -2.04 -9.90
CA LYS A 251 -14.95 -1.91 -11.22
C LYS A 251 -14.17 -1.03 -12.19
N LEU A 252 -13.51 0.00 -11.69
CA LEU A 252 -12.92 1.04 -12.54
C LEU A 252 -11.40 0.93 -12.69
N ILE A 253 -10.70 0.38 -11.71
CA ILE A 253 -9.23 0.24 -11.75
C ILE A 253 -8.87 -1.06 -12.47
N ASP A 254 -7.93 -0.98 -13.40
CA ASP A 254 -7.48 -2.10 -14.25
C ASP A 254 -7.17 -3.36 -13.41
N PRO A 255 -7.66 -4.55 -13.81
CA PRO A 255 -7.47 -5.82 -13.08
C PRO A 255 -6.02 -6.18 -12.73
N SER A 256 -5.03 -5.67 -13.45
CA SER A 256 -3.60 -5.92 -13.19
C SER A 256 -3.03 -5.18 -11.98
N ILE A 257 -3.71 -4.12 -11.50
CA ILE A 257 -3.28 -3.35 -10.34
C ILE A 257 -3.84 -4.01 -9.06
N TYR A 258 -3.03 -4.30 -8.06
CA TYR A 258 -3.56 -4.79 -6.78
C TYR A 258 -4.26 -3.67 -6.01
N LEU A 259 -5.25 -4.02 -5.20
CA LEU A 259 -5.90 -3.11 -4.23
C LEU A 259 -5.46 -3.53 -2.83
N SER A 260 -5.54 -2.63 -1.84
CA SER A 260 -5.27 -3.02 -0.45
C SER A 260 -6.14 -2.29 0.56
N VAL A 261 -6.47 -3.01 1.64
CA VAL A 261 -7.07 -2.46 2.87
C VAL A 261 -6.10 -2.55 4.03
N ARG A 262 -6.39 -1.84 5.14
CA ARG A 262 -5.49 -1.79 6.31
C ARG A 262 -5.44 -3.12 7.04
N THR A 263 -6.61 -3.70 7.32
CA THR A 263 -6.75 -4.85 8.21
C THR A 263 -7.47 -6.01 7.56
N SER A 264 -7.21 -7.21 8.07
CA SER A 264 -7.87 -8.44 7.65
C SER A 264 -9.38 -8.42 7.89
N GLU A 265 -9.85 -7.76 8.94
CA GLU A 265 -11.29 -7.57 9.20
C GLU A 265 -11.97 -6.74 8.10
N GLN A 266 -11.30 -5.69 7.60
CA GLN A 266 -11.83 -4.85 6.53
C GLN A 266 -11.95 -5.68 5.27
N ARG A 267 -10.92 -6.48 4.96
CA ARG A 267 -10.89 -7.39 3.81
C ARG A 267 -12.05 -8.38 3.88
N ARG A 268 -12.19 -9.10 5.00
CA ARG A 268 -13.25 -10.10 5.20
C ARG A 268 -14.63 -9.47 5.12
N GLY A 269 -14.87 -8.37 5.84
CA GLY A 269 -16.16 -7.69 5.86
C GLY A 269 -16.60 -7.24 4.47
N ILE A 270 -15.72 -6.55 3.74
CA ILE A 270 -16.01 -6.06 2.38
C ILE A 270 -16.32 -7.24 1.43
N LEU A 271 -15.49 -8.29 1.44
CA LEU A 271 -15.68 -9.45 0.57
C LEU A 271 -16.98 -10.19 0.88
N ASN A 272 -17.30 -10.39 2.17
CA ASN A 272 -18.53 -11.04 2.59
C ASN A 272 -19.77 -10.24 2.15
N LYS A 273 -19.77 -8.93 2.39
CA LYS A 273 -20.87 -8.06 1.96
C LYS A 273 -21.05 -8.03 0.44
N ILE A 274 -19.96 -7.97 -0.32
CA ILE A 274 -20.04 -8.06 -1.79
C ILE A 274 -20.55 -9.44 -2.22
N LYS A 275 -20.14 -10.51 -1.54
CA LYS A 275 -20.52 -11.89 -1.89
C LYS A 275 -22.03 -12.12 -1.78
N GLU A 276 -22.68 -11.51 -0.78
CA GLU A 276 -24.14 -11.56 -0.62
C GLU A 276 -24.88 -10.94 -1.81
N GLU A 277 -24.31 -9.90 -2.41
CA GLU A 277 -24.91 -9.17 -3.55
C GLU A 277 -24.47 -9.73 -4.91
N ASN A 278 -23.20 -10.16 -5.03
CA ASN A 278 -22.56 -10.57 -6.28
C ASN A 278 -21.32 -11.45 -6.00
N LEU A 279 -21.51 -12.77 -6.00
CA LEU A 279 -20.45 -13.77 -5.79
C LEU A 279 -19.25 -13.60 -6.75
N SER A 280 -19.51 -13.43 -8.04
CA SER A 280 -18.45 -13.32 -9.06
C SER A 280 -17.55 -12.11 -8.81
N MET A 281 -18.13 -10.97 -8.43
CA MET A 281 -17.37 -9.76 -8.08
C MET A 281 -16.52 -9.98 -6.83
N ALA A 282 -17.07 -10.63 -5.80
CA ALA A 282 -16.31 -10.94 -4.59
C ALA A 282 -15.12 -11.86 -4.91
N GLU A 283 -15.31 -12.89 -5.74
CA GLU A 283 -14.24 -13.80 -6.15
C GLU A 283 -13.16 -13.11 -6.98
N GLN A 284 -13.54 -12.19 -7.88
CA GLN A 284 -12.59 -11.40 -8.66
C GLN A 284 -11.80 -10.42 -7.79
N LEU A 285 -12.47 -9.73 -6.85
CA LEU A 285 -11.82 -8.84 -5.90
C LEU A 285 -10.88 -9.60 -4.97
N ASN A 286 -11.29 -10.78 -4.48
CA ASN A 286 -10.48 -11.61 -3.58
C ASN A 286 -9.10 -11.96 -4.17
N LYS A 287 -8.99 -12.08 -5.50
CA LYS A 287 -7.72 -12.38 -6.20
C LYS A 287 -6.74 -11.21 -6.27
N ARG A 288 -7.18 -9.98 -5.97
CA ARG A 288 -6.35 -8.78 -6.08
C ARG A 288 -6.43 -7.83 -4.88
N LEU A 289 -7.18 -8.17 -3.84
CA LEU A 289 -7.29 -7.37 -2.61
C LEU A 289 -6.30 -7.88 -1.55
N GLY A 290 -5.20 -7.16 -1.36
CA GLY A 290 -4.15 -7.41 -0.38
C GLY A 290 -4.29 -6.59 0.91
N HIS A 291 -3.21 -6.53 1.68
CA HIS A 291 -3.15 -5.82 2.97
C HIS A 291 -2.03 -4.80 3.03
N PHE A 292 -2.28 -3.72 3.77
CA PHE A 292 -1.29 -2.75 4.18
C PHE A 292 -1.40 -2.50 5.69
N ASN A 293 -0.56 -3.13 6.51
CA ASN A 293 -0.53 -2.94 7.96
C ASN A 293 0.45 -1.81 8.31
N ASP A 294 -0.08 -0.67 8.77
CA ASP A 294 0.68 0.51 9.18
C ASP A 294 1.23 0.45 10.62
N GLY A 295 0.97 -0.64 11.34
CA GLY A 295 1.37 -0.86 12.73
C GLY A 295 2.28 -2.07 12.95
N LEU A 296 2.96 -2.57 11.90
CA LEU A 296 3.74 -3.81 12.00
C LEU A 296 4.78 -3.71 13.12
N PHE A 297 4.83 -4.73 13.96
CA PHE A 297 5.81 -4.90 15.04
C PHE A 297 5.67 -3.95 16.24
N ASP A 298 4.60 -3.14 16.33
CA ASP A 298 4.34 -2.28 17.48
C ASP A 298 4.19 -3.11 18.77
N ARG A 299 3.14 -3.93 18.85
CA ARG A 299 2.78 -4.75 20.02
C ARG A 299 1.86 -5.89 19.58
N GLU A 300 1.31 -6.68 20.49
CA GLU A 300 0.43 -7.82 20.15
C GLU A 300 -0.72 -7.46 19.20
N THR A 301 -1.19 -6.21 19.23
CA THR A 301 -2.25 -5.70 18.36
C THR A 301 -1.79 -5.08 17.05
N ASP A 302 -0.49 -4.86 16.83
CA ASP A 302 0.05 -4.09 15.70
C ASP A 302 -0.71 -2.76 15.51
N SER A 303 -0.74 -1.93 16.55
CA SER A 303 -1.48 -0.65 16.57
C SER A 303 -2.95 -0.80 16.15
N GLY A 304 -3.61 -1.87 16.60
CA GLY A 304 -5.02 -2.13 16.33
C GLY A 304 -5.32 -2.80 14.99
N THR A 305 -4.33 -3.40 14.32
CA THR A 305 -4.57 -4.35 13.22
C THR A 305 -5.19 -5.65 13.72
N TYR A 306 -4.77 -6.12 14.90
CA TYR A 306 -5.33 -7.27 15.60
C TYR A 306 -5.98 -6.82 16.92
N THR A 307 -6.85 -7.66 17.51
CA THR A 307 -7.36 -7.41 18.87
C THR A 307 -6.49 -8.11 19.92
N ALA A 308 -6.38 -7.51 21.10
CA ALA A 308 -5.74 -8.14 22.27
C ALA A 308 -6.63 -9.21 22.90
N SER A 309 -7.93 -9.20 22.58
CA SER A 309 -8.88 -10.19 23.08
C SER A 309 -8.60 -11.57 22.45
N LYS A 310 -8.41 -12.58 23.29
CA LYS A 310 -8.28 -13.98 22.88
C LYS A 310 -9.62 -14.70 22.71
N TYR A 311 -10.72 -14.04 23.03
CA TYR A 311 -12.04 -14.63 22.87
C TYR A 311 -12.38 -14.75 21.39
N ALA A 312 -12.58 -15.98 20.93
CA ALA A 312 -12.98 -16.27 19.57
C ALA A 312 -14.37 -15.67 19.33
N VAL A 313 -14.44 -14.64 18.49
CA VAL A 313 -15.70 -14.11 17.98
C VAL A 313 -16.08 -14.93 16.76
N ASN A 314 -17.28 -15.50 16.76
CA ASN A 314 -17.80 -16.16 15.59
C ASN A 314 -18.26 -15.11 14.57
N ILE A 315 -17.51 -14.99 13.47
CA ILE A 315 -17.77 -14.02 12.40
C ILE A 315 -19.20 -14.12 11.85
N LYS A 316 -19.80 -15.32 11.86
CA LYS A 316 -21.18 -15.52 11.36
C LYS A 316 -22.22 -14.75 12.17
N ASP A 317 -21.90 -14.40 13.41
CA ASP A 317 -22.82 -13.68 14.31
C ASP A 317 -22.76 -12.16 14.07
N TYR A 318 -21.78 -11.69 13.27
CA TYR A 318 -21.60 -10.29 12.91
C TYR A 318 -21.50 -10.12 11.37
N PRO A 319 -22.50 -10.58 10.60
CA PRO A 319 -22.44 -10.58 9.13
C PRO A 319 -22.30 -9.16 8.54
N TYR A 320 -22.73 -8.14 9.28
CA TYR A 320 -22.71 -6.74 8.87
C TYR A 320 -21.68 -5.89 9.63
N GLY A 321 -20.67 -6.51 10.24
CA GLY A 321 -19.65 -5.83 11.03
C GLY A 321 -18.21 -6.10 10.56
N PHE A 322 -17.30 -5.22 10.96
CA PHE A 322 -15.88 -5.57 10.98
C PHE A 322 -15.59 -6.36 12.25
N VAL A 323 -15.07 -7.58 12.07
CA VAL A 323 -14.72 -8.49 13.16
C VAL A 323 -13.22 -8.68 13.18
N ARG A 324 -12.58 -7.97 14.12
CA ARG A 324 -11.16 -8.12 14.42
C ARG A 324 -10.92 -9.36 15.26
N LEU A 325 -10.02 -10.22 14.82
CA LEU A 325 -9.62 -11.42 15.55
C LEU A 325 -8.28 -11.22 16.25
N HIS A 326 -7.99 -12.14 17.16
CA HIS A 326 -6.68 -12.22 17.80
C HIS A 326 -5.59 -12.46 16.76
N ARG A 327 -4.38 -11.97 17.02
CA ARG A 327 -3.21 -12.06 16.13
C ARG A 327 -3.03 -13.44 15.50
N GLU A 328 -3.11 -14.50 16.30
CA GLU A 328 -2.89 -15.88 15.80
C GLU A 328 -3.87 -16.31 14.71
N ASP A 329 -5.12 -15.86 14.77
CA ASP A 329 -6.13 -16.20 13.76
C ASP A 329 -6.05 -15.28 12.54
N GLU A 330 -5.69 -14.01 12.77
CA GLU A 330 -5.43 -13.06 11.68
C GLU A 330 -4.20 -13.45 10.87
N GLU A 331 -3.14 -13.90 11.54
CA GLU A 331 -1.92 -14.40 10.94
C GLU A 331 -2.18 -15.65 10.08
N LYS A 332 -3.02 -16.59 10.54
CA LYS A 332 -3.43 -17.76 9.74
C LYS A 332 -4.17 -17.32 8.48
N TYR A 333 -5.15 -16.42 8.63
CA TYR A 333 -5.89 -15.87 7.49
C TYR A 333 -4.98 -15.15 6.50
N GLN A 334 -4.04 -14.32 7.00
CA GLN A 334 -3.05 -13.65 6.18
C GLN A 334 -2.12 -14.64 5.47
N ASN A 335 -1.68 -15.71 6.14
CA ASN A 335 -0.85 -16.75 5.52
C ASN A 335 -1.55 -17.39 4.31
N GLU A 336 -2.86 -17.61 4.38
CA GLU A 336 -3.64 -18.21 3.31
C GLU A 336 -3.82 -17.25 2.14
N VAL A 337 -4.30 -16.03 2.40
CA VAL A 337 -4.64 -15.09 1.32
C VAL A 337 -3.40 -14.52 0.62
N SER A 338 -2.34 -14.27 1.38
CA SER A 338 -1.10 -13.65 0.88
C SER A 338 -0.24 -14.60 0.03
N LEU A 339 -0.76 -15.81 -0.27
CA LEU A 339 -0.26 -16.65 -1.36
C LEU A 339 -0.51 -16.02 -2.75
N THR A 340 -1.53 -15.17 -2.87
CA THR A 340 -2.01 -14.67 -4.16
C THR A 340 -2.09 -13.15 -4.24
N VAL A 341 -2.05 -12.47 -3.09
CA VAL A 341 -2.13 -11.01 -3.00
C VAL A 341 -0.99 -10.46 -2.14
N PRO A 342 -0.56 -9.21 -2.35
CA PRO A 342 0.50 -8.59 -1.58
C PRO A 342 0.07 -8.34 -0.13
N ASN A 343 1.03 -8.43 0.79
CA ASN A 343 0.85 -8.08 2.20
C ASN A 343 2.09 -7.33 2.68
N GLY A 344 1.91 -6.07 3.06
CA GLY A 344 3.04 -5.26 3.51
C GLY A 344 2.61 -4.11 4.39
N GLY A 345 3.47 -3.10 4.53
CA GLY A 345 3.12 -1.86 5.21
C GLY A 345 4.30 -1.24 5.95
N GLU A 346 4.07 -0.78 7.18
CA GLU A 346 4.98 0.11 7.91
C GLU A 346 5.30 -0.43 9.29
N SER A 347 6.61 -0.42 9.63
CA SER A 347 7.09 -0.88 10.92
C SER A 347 7.06 0.21 11.98
N VAL A 348 6.63 -0.13 13.19
CA VAL A 348 6.59 0.78 14.34
C VAL A 348 7.62 0.33 15.38
N TYR A 349 8.40 1.29 15.88
CA TYR A 349 9.33 1.06 16.99
C TYR A 349 8.66 1.32 18.33
N ASN A 350 8.61 0.29 19.17
CA ASN A 350 8.07 0.39 20.53
C ASN A 350 9.03 -0.27 21.54
N ASP A 351 9.65 0.54 22.39
CA ASP A 351 10.62 0.12 23.40
C ASP A 351 10.06 -0.85 24.44
N GLU A 352 8.75 -0.81 24.69
CA GLU A 352 8.07 -1.63 25.69
C GLU A 352 7.72 -3.03 25.16
N SER A 353 7.83 -3.23 23.85
CA SER A 353 7.31 -4.41 23.16
C SER A 353 8.40 -5.34 22.67
N THR A 354 8.23 -6.65 22.86
CA THR A 354 9.15 -7.65 22.30
C THR A 354 9.04 -7.79 20.78
N TYR A 355 7.97 -7.31 20.16
CA TYR A 355 7.71 -7.47 18.72
C TYR A 355 8.71 -6.73 17.83
N ARG A 356 9.42 -5.73 18.36
CA ARG A 356 10.54 -5.06 17.67
C ARG A 356 11.77 -5.95 17.49
N LYS A 357 11.90 -7.08 18.21
CA LYS A 357 13.08 -7.95 18.12
C LYS A 357 13.10 -8.66 16.78
N PHE A 358 14.23 -8.62 16.07
CA PHE A 358 14.33 -9.16 14.72
C PHE A 358 13.79 -10.58 14.59
N ASP A 359 14.16 -11.52 15.48
CA ASP A 359 13.70 -12.91 15.35
C ASP A 359 12.16 -13.05 15.49
N ILE A 360 11.54 -12.17 16.28
CA ILE A 360 10.09 -12.12 16.44
C ILE A 360 9.45 -11.47 15.21
N SER A 361 10.02 -10.36 14.73
CA SER A 361 9.56 -9.66 13.52
C SER A 361 9.71 -10.54 12.27
N ASP A 362 10.81 -11.25 12.10
CA ASP A 362 11.09 -12.18 10.99
C ASP A 362 10.12 -13.36 11.02
N LYS A 363 9.92 -13.98 12.20
CA LYS A 363 8.92 -15.04 12.36
C LYS A 363 7.52 -14.56 11.97
N HIS A 364 7.10 -13.40 12.48
CA HIS A 364 5.82 -12.79 12.10
C HIS A 364 5.73 -12.55 10.58
N SER A 365 6.77 -11.95 10.00
CA SER A 365 6.86 -11.63 8.56
C SER A 365 6.71 -12.88 7.69
N ARG A 366 7.35 -14.00 8.07
CA ARG A 366 7.23 -15.28 7.37
C ARG A 366 5.82 -15.87 7.47
N ILE A 367 5.17 -15.73 8.63
CA ILE A 367 3.79 -16.20 8.83
C ILE A 367 2.82 -15.43 7.95
N ILE A 368 2.87 -14.09 7.96
CA ILE A 368 1.92 -13.28 7.17
C ILE A 368 2.30 -13.18 5.69
N ARG A 369 3.43 -13.77 5.29
CA ARG A 369 4.04 -13.68 3.95
C ARG A 369 4.27 -12.23 3.53
N LEU A 370 4.94 -11.48 4.40
CA LEU A 370 5.27 -10.08 4.18
C LEU A 370 6.04 -9.92 2.86
N SER A 371 5.43 -9.24 1.89
CA SER A 371 6.01 -8.95 0.59
C SER A 371 6.81 -7.66 0.62
N TYR A 372 6.35 -6.61 1.30
CA TYR A 372 7.04 -5.32 1.31
C TYR A 372 6.95 -4.61 2.67
N LEU A 373 7.94 -3.76 2.96
CA LEU A 373 8.03 -3.03 4.22
C LEU A 373 8.63 -1.63 3.98
N ASN A 374 8.21 -0.65 4.78
CA ASN A 374 8.83 0.68 4.80
C ASN A 374 9.95 0.76 5.85
N SER A 375 11.21 0.68 5.43
CA SER A 375 12.36 0.86 6.33
C SER A 375 12.48 2.27 6.91
N ARG A 376 11.80 3.25 6.30
CA ARG A 376 11.96 4.68 6.62
C ARG A 376 10.80 5.27 7.40
N HIS A 377 9.69 4.53 7.55
CA HIS A 377 8.56 5.00 8.35
C HIS A 377 8.99 5.25 9.81
N ASN A 378 9.70 4.29 10.40
CA ASN A 378 10.33 4.44 11.69
C ASN A 378 11.72 3.79 11.67
N THR A 379 12.75 4.60 11.37
CA THR A 379 14.12 4.10 11.19
C THR A 379 14.66 3.38 12.41
N LYS A 380 14.16 3.69 13.61
CA LYS A 380 14.59 3.08 14.88
C LYS A 380 14.41 1.56 14.89
N VAL A 381 13.39 1.01 14.21
CA VAL A 381 13.20 -0.45 14.11
C VAL A 381 14.38 -1.10 13.44
N TYR A 382 14.75 -0.56 12.29
CA TYR A 382 15.83 -1.11 11.48
C TYR A 382 17.21 -0.83 12.11
N ASP A 383 17.41 0.34 12.72
CA ASP A 383 18.63 0.66 13.47
C ASP A 383 18.80 -0.31 14.66
N TYR A 384 17.71 -0.64 15.35
CA TYR A 384 17.69 -1.63 16.42
C TYR A 384 18.07 -3.03 15.90
N TRP A 385 17.50 -3.47 14.77
CA TRP A 385 17.84 -4.73 14.14
C TRP A 385 19.33 -4.82 13.75
N LYS A 386 19.86 -3.78 13.09
CA LYS A 386 21.28 -3.69 12.72
C LYS A 386 22.21 -3.81 13.92
N THR A 387 21.85 -3.15 15.02
CA THR A 387 22.66 -3.14 16.25
C THR A 387 22.64 -4.49 16.97
N ASN A 388 21.48 -5.16 17.00
CA ASN A 388 21.28 -6.37 17.81
C ASN A 388 21.46 -7.67 17.03
N LYS A 389 21.60 -7.62 15.70
CA LYS A 389 21.89 -8.78 14.85
C LYS A 389 22.81 -8.36 13.72
N SER A 390 24.11 -8.55 13.93
CA SER A 390 25.18 -8.10 13.03
C SER A 390 25.05 -8.61 11.59
N SER A 391 24.40 -9.76 11.38
CA SER A 391 24.09 -10.30 10.04
C SER A 391 23.14 -9.41 9.22
N ILE A 392 22.41 -8.49 9.86
CA ILE A 392 21.50 -7.51 9.22
C ILE A 392 22.24 -6.25 8.79
N GLY A 393 23.47 -6.02 9.27
CA GLY A 393 24.26 -4.84 8.88
C GLY A 393 24.40 -4.67 7.36
N ASN A 394 24.27 -5.76 6.61
CA ASN A 394 24.37 -5.85 5.16
C ASN A 394 23.01 -5.86 4.41
N TRP A 395 21.87 -5.77 5.12
CA TRP A 395 20.52 -5.72 4.52
C TRP A 395 20.17 -4.37 3.90
#